data_AF-A0A1G1VKF5-F1
#
_entry.id   AF-A0A1G1VKF5-F1
#
_cell.length_a   1.000
_cell.length_b   1.000
_cell.length_c   1.000
_cell.angle_alpha   90.00
_cell.angle_beta   90.00
_cell.angle_gamma   90.00
#
_symmetry.space_group_name_H-M   'P 1'
#
loop_
_entity.id
_entity.type
_entity.pdbx_description
1 polymer ?
#
loop_
_entity_poly.entity_id
_entity_poly.type
_entity_poly.pdbx_seq_one_letter_code
_entity_poly.pdbx_strand_id
1 'polypeptide(L)'
;MLNHVVYTPEQVAEMLQLSKNTVYELINRGEIIAKKIGRVYRVPKQSLAFMFTGLDEDILKAQEEDEKNLARVDKVIRSARRQIWEKSKSF
;
A
#
# COMPACT_ATOMS: atom_id res chain seq x y z
N MET A 1 -8.78 5.53 13.58
CA MET A 1 -9.70 4.48 13.07
C MET A 1 -9.38 4.26 11.60
N LEU A 2 -9.03 3.04 11.18
CA LEU A 2 -8.89 2.73 9.76
C LEU A 2 -10.29 2.70 9.15
N ASN A 3 -10.64 3.70 8.36
CA ASN A 3 -11.90 3.71 7.63
C ASN A 3 -11.80 2.72 6.46
N HIS A 4 -12.40 1.55 6.61
CA HIS A 4 -12.46 0.52 5.57
C HIS A 4 -13.59 0.85 4.59
N VAL A 5 -13.33 1.82 3.70
CA VAL A 5 -14.29 2.22 2.66
C VAL A 5 -14.13 1.30 1.44
N VAL A 6 -15.26 0.77 0.97
CA VAL A 6 -15.36 -0.06 -0.24
C VAL A 6 -16.42 0.51 -1.18
N TYR A 7 -16.20 0.37 -2.48
CA TYR A 7 -17.04 0.89 -3.54
C TYR A 7 -17.61 -0.22 -4.41
N THR A 8 -18.73 0.05 -5.08
CA THR A 8 -19.25 -0.82 -6.14
C THR A 8 -18.60 -0.48 -7.48
N PRO A 9 -18.59 -1.38 -8.48
CA PRO A 9 -18.12 -1.05 -9.83
C PRO A 9 -18.82 0.16 -10.44
N GLU A 10 -20.10 0.37 -10.15
CA GLU A 10 -20.86 1.55 -10.58
C GLU A 10 -20.31 2.85 -9.96
N GLN A 11 -20.07 2.85 -8.66
CA GLN A 11 -19.48 4.01 -7.98
C GLN A 11 -18.08 4.32 -8.51
N VAL A 12 -17.28 3.28 -8.78
CA VAL A 12 -15.94 3.45 -9.38
C VAL A 12 -16.06 4.00 -10.81
N ALA A 13 -17.03 3.55 -11.58
CA ALA A 13 -17.28 4.06 -12.93
C ALA A 13 -17.63 5.56 -12.89
N GLU A 14 -18.47 6.00 -11.97
CA GLU A 14 -18.77 7.42 -11.76
C GLU A 14 -17.53 8.22 -11.36
N MET A 15 -16.74 7.71 -10.40
CA MET A 15 -15.53 8.39 -9.92
C MET A 15 -14.46 8.58 -10.99
N LEU A 16 -14.25 7.54 -11.83
CA LEU A 16 -13.23 7.54 -12.86
C LEU A 16 -13.76 8.05 -14.21
N GLN A 17 -15.05 8.41 -14.29
CA GLN A 17 -15.73 8.80 -15.52
C GLN A 17 -15.60 7.74 -16.64
N LEU A 18 -15.72 6.46 -16.26
CA LEU A 18 -15.62 5.31 -17.16
C LEU A 18 -16.97 4.62 -17.32
N SER A 19 -17.09 3.77 -18.35
CA SER A 19 -18.22 2.87 -18.44
C SER A 19 -18.11 1.76 -17.38
N LYS A 20 -19.26 1.28 -16.89
CA LYS A 20 -19.34 0.11 -15.99
C LYS A 20 -18.60 -1.10 -16.57
N ASN A 21 -18.73 -1.34 -17.88
CA ASN A 21 -18.04 -2.44 -18.57
C ASN A 21 -16.52 -2.29 -18.50
N THR A 22 -16.00 -1.08 -18.73
CA THR A 22 -14.58 -0.78 -18.61
C THR A 22 -14.07 -1.07 -17.20
N VAL A 23 -14.82 -0.71 -16.16
CA VAL A 23 -14.44 -1.05 -14.77
C VAL A 23 -14.37 -2.57 -14.56
N TYR A 24 -15.31 -3.35 -15.09
CA TYR A 24 -15.22 -4.81 -15.03
C TYR A 24 -14.02 -5.36 -15.79
N GLU A 25 -13.71 -4.82 -16.97
CA GLU A 25 -12.52 -5.21 -17.71
C GLU A 25 -11.25 -4.92 -16.93
N LEU A 26 -11.14 -3.74 -16.32
CA LEU A 26 -10.00 -3.38 -15.47
C LEU A 26 -9.87 -4.33 -14.26
N ILE A 27 -10.99 -4.71 -13.65
CA ILE A 27 -10.99 -5.73 -12.59
C ILE A 27 -10.53 -7.09 -13.12
N ASN A 28 -11.02 -7.52 -14.29
CA ASN A 28 -10.67 -8.81 -14.88
C ASN A 28 -9.21 -8.87 -15.36
N ARG A 29 -8.66 -7.73 -15.83
CA ARG A 29 -7.25 -7.58 -16.19
C ARG A 29 -6.32 -7.47 -14.97
N GLY A 30 -6.88 -7.25 -13.78
CA GLY A 30 -6.12 -7.09 -12.54
C GLY A 30 -5.57 -5.68 -12.33
N GLU A 31 -5.96 -4.71 -13.16
CA GLU A 31 -5.58 -3.30 -13.04
C GLU A 31 -6.30 -2.62 -11.86
N ILE A 32 -7.53 -3.05 -11.55
CA ILE A 32 -8.26 -2.65 -10.34
C ILE A 32 -8.42 -3.87 -9.43
N ILE A 33 -7.85 -3.81 -8.23
CA ILE A 33 -8.00 -4.85 -7.21
C ILE A 33 -9.43 -4.76 -6.65
N ALA A 34 -10.19 -5.83 -6.85
CA ALA A 34 -11.54 -5.97 -6.31
C ALA A 34 -11.74 -7.35 -5.68
N LYS A 35 -12.61 -7.42 -4.69
CA LYS A 35 -13.04 -8.68 -4.09
C LYS A 35 -14.44 -9.03 -4.55
N LYS A 36 -14.60 -10.24 -5.08
CA LYS A 36 -15.93 -10.79 -5.40
C LYS A 36 -16.56 -11.34 -4.12
N ILE A 37 -17.76 -10.85 -3.79
CA ILE A 37 -18.55 -11.29 -2.64
C ILE A 37 -19.91 -11.74 -3.17
N GLY A 38 -20.13 -13.05 -3.19
CA GLY A 38 -21.28 -13.64 -3.87
C GLY A 38 -21.26 -13.33 -5.37
N ARG A 39 -22.28 -12.60 -5.85
CA ARG A 39 -22.44 -12.23 -7.27
C ARG A 39 -21.95 -10.81 -7.60
N VAL A 40 -21.46 -10.06 -6.62
CA VAL A 40 -21.06 -8.66 -6.79
C VAL A 40 -19.58 -8.45 -6.49
N TYR A 41 -19.00 -7.40 -7.05
CA TYR A 41 -17.65 -6.95 -6.71
C TYR A 41 -17.68 -5.78 -5.72
N ARG A 42 -16.63 -5.71 -4.91
CA ARG A 42 -16.32 -4.58 -4.02
C ARG A 42 -14.88 -4.16 -4.22
N VAL A 43 -14.68 -2.87 -4.46
CA VAL A 43 -13.39 -2.25 -4.73
C VAL A 43 -12.95 -1.48 -3.48
N PRO A 44 -11.88 -1.89 -2.78
CA PRO A 44 -11.34 -1.13 -1.66
C PRO A 44 -10.85 0.25 -2.12
N LYS A 45 -11.04 1.29 -1.31
CA LYS A 45 -10.54 2.64 -1.62
C LYS A 45 -9.04 2.66 -1.93
N GLN A 46 -8.25 1.86 -1.21
CA GLN A 46 -6.81 1.73 -1.41
C GLN A 46 -6.45 1.27 -2.82
N SER A 47 -7.28 0.43 -3.44
CA SER A 47 -7.04 -0.02 -4.82
C SER A 47 -7.15 1.11 -5.84
N LEU A 48 -7.84 2.20 -5.49
CA LEU A 48 -8.04 3.34 -6.38
C LEU A 48 -7.10 4.50 -6.04
N ALA A 49 -6.35 4.43 -4.94
CA ALA A 49 -5.50 5.53 -4.47
C ALA A 49 -4.56 6.01 -5.57
N PHE A 50 -3.87 5.07 -6.22
CA PHE A 50 -3.01 5.28 -7.38
C PHE A 50 -3.62 6.18 -8.47
N MET A 51 -4.93 6.02 -8.75
CA MET A 51 -5.61 6.77 -9.82
C MET A 51 -5.87 8.23 -9.44
N PHE A 52 -5.87 8.56 -8.13
CA PHE A 52 -6.17 9.90 -7.62
C PHE A 52 -4.94 10.66 -7.14
N THR A 53 -3.94 9.96 -6.61
CA THR A 53 -2.74 10.55 -6.01
C THR A 53 -1.55 10.57 -6.97
N GLY A 54 -1.58 9.74 -8.01
CA GLY A 54 -0.43 9.51 -8.89
C GLY A 54 0.66 8.66 -8.20
N LEU A 55 1.58 8.12 -9.00
CA LEU A 55 2.71 7.29 -8.55
C LEU A 55 3.60 8.00 -7.53
N ASP A 56 3.80 9.30 -7.73
CA ASP A 56 4.81 10.07 -6.99
C ASP A 56 4.44 10.23 -5.51
N GLU A 57 3.15 10.31 -5.18
CA GLU A 57 2.71 10.51 -3.79
C GLU A 57 2.86 9.24 -2.94
N ASP A 58 2.59 8.06 -3.51
CA ASP A 58 2.77 6.79 -2.81
C ASP A 58 4.27 6.49 -2.59
N ILE A 59 5.11 6.78 -3.59
CA ILE A 59 6.57 6.66 -3.49
C ILE A 59 7.11 7.63 -2.43
N LEU A 60 6.65 8.88 -2.43
CA LEU A 60 7.06 9.88 -1.44
C LEU A 60 6.71 9.44 -0.01
N LYS A 61 5.50 8.93 0.23
CA LYS A 61 5.09 8.43 1.55
C LYS A 61 5.93 7.25 2.02
N ALA A 62 6.22 6.30 1.13
CA ALA A 62 7.10 5.18 1.44
C ALA A 62 8.52 5.66 1.81
N GLN A 63 9.05 6.61 1.04
CA GLN A 63 10.35 7.22 1.32
C GLN A 63 10.36 7.93 2.69
N GLU A 64 9.36 8.76 3.00
CA GLU A 64 9.27 9.45 4.29
C GLU A 64 9.19 8.48 5.48
N GLU A 65 8.51 7.35 5.31
CA GLU A 65 8.41 6.32 6.34
C GLU A 65 9.73 5.58 6.54
N ASP A 66 10.42 5.24 5.46
CA ASP A 66 11.77 4.68 5.51
C ASP A 66 12.74 5.64 6.21
N GLU A 67 12.70 6.93 5.86
CA GLU A 67 13.53 7.98 6.48
C GLU A 67 13.30 8.08 7.99
N LYS A 68 12.05 8.03 8.44
CA LYS A 68 11.72 8.02 9.89
C LYS A 68 12.30 6.79 10.59
N ASN A 69 12.33 5.65 9.92
CA ASN A 69 12.82 4.40 10.48
C ASN A 69 14.36 4.30 10.53
N LEU A 70 15.09 5.07 9.72
CA LEU A 70 16.57 5.05 9.66
C LEU A 70 17.24 5.25 11.03
N ALA A 71 16.73 6.18 11.85
CA ALA A 71 17.31 6.45 13.18
C ALA A 71 17.21 5.25 14.12
N ARG A 72 16.14 4.45 14.00
CA ARG A 72 15.96 3.22 14.79
C ARG A 72 16.89 2.13 14.28
N VAL A 73 17.01 1.99 12.96
CA VAL A 73 17.91 1.02 12.33
C VAL A 73 19.37 1.28 12.76
N ASP A 74 19.84 2.53 12.72
CA ASP A 74 21.21 2.86 13.15
C ASP A 74 21.46 2.48 14.62
N LYS A 75 20.50 2.78 15.52
CA LYS A 75 20.60 2.38 16.94
C LYS A 75 20.71 0.86 17.11
N VAL A 76 19.90 0.10 16.37
CA VAL A 76 19.92 -1.37 16.41
C VAL A 76 21.24 -1.92 15.85
N ILE A 77 21.75 -1.35 14.76
CA ILE A 77 23.04 -1.76 14.18
C ILE A 77 24.18 -1.48 15.17
N ARG A 78 24.18 -0.31 15.83
CA ARG A 78 25.19 0.02 16.85
C ARG A 78 25.16 -0.95 18.03
N SER A 79 23.97 -1.29 18.53
CA SER A 79 23.85 -2.23 19.65
C SER A 79 24.30 -3.64 19.25
N ALA A 80 23.92 -4.12 18.06
CA ALA A 80 24.37 -5.41 17.53
C ALA A 80 25.90 -5.47 17.37
N ARG A 81 26.52 -4.42 16.79
CA ARG A 81 27.98 -4.33 16.66
C ARG A 81 28.69 -4.37 18.01
N ARG A 82 28.17 -3.67 19.03
CA ARG A 82 28.71 -3.71 20.39
C ARG A 82 28.65 -5.12 20.97
N GLN A 83 27.53 -5.82 20.84
CA GLN A 83 27.40 -7.20 21.34
C GLN A 83 28.37 -8.17 20.68
N ILE A 84 28.57 -8.07 19.35
CA ILE A 84 29.54 -8.89 18.63
C ILE A 84 30.96 -8.62 19.15
N TRP A 85 31.30 -7.34 19.31
CA TRP A 85 32.62 -6.94 19.83
C TRP A 85 32.85 -7.42 21.27
N GLU A 86 31.86 -7.32 22.15
CA GLU A 86 31.93 -7.84 23.51
C GLU A 86 32.13 -9.36 23.53
N LYS A 87 31.40 -10.11 22.70
CA LYS A 87 31.59 -11.57 22.57
C LYS A 87 33.01 -11.92 22.10
N SER A 88 33.57 -11.15 21.17
CA SER A 88 34.93 -11.39 20.66
C SER A 88 36.04 -11.14 21.67
N LYS A 89 35.77 -10.40 22.76
CA LYS A 89 36.72 -10.13 23.84
C LYS A 89 36.71 -11.16 24.97
N SER A 90 35.66 -12.00 25.03
CA SER A 90 35.50 -13.03 26.06
C SER A 90 36.08 -14.40 25.66
N PHE A 91 36.74 -14.47 24.49
CA PHE A 91 37.58 -15.59 24.05
C PHE A 91 39.04 -15.14 24.04
#